data_AF-A0A432JPI5-F1
#
_entry.id   AF-A0A432JPI5-F1
#
_cell.length_a   1.000
_cell.length_b   1.000
_cell.length_c   1.000
_cell.angle_alpha   90.00
_cell.angle_beta   90.00
_cell.angle_gamma   90.00
#
_symmetry.space_group_name_H-M   'P 1'
#
loop_
_entity.id
_entity.type
_entity.pdbx_description
1 polymer ?
#
loop_
_entity_poly.entity_id
_entity_poly.type
_entity_poly.pdbx_seq_one_letter_code
_entity_poly.pdbx_strand_id
1 'polypeptide(L)'
;MEIKDIRSVKHCILCQKRKYVDDVGTLCGLTNERSKIEDSCADFVFREDIDNYIEQLKEDLKDAERTLISLRKQMIKWFFIGLILMAIGLVSWTMSWNHGAVHILTVSLIIIGILLMPQGAWEFFPHRMKLKAKQHEIHEFLLLVKYYKENL
;
A
#
# COMPACT_ATOMS: atom_id res chain seq x y z
N MET A 1 -19.54 -8.99 2.14
CA MET A 1 -18.86 -10.18 1.61
C MET A 1 -18.60 -11.11 2.79
N GLU A 2 -19.33 -12.22 2.85
CA GLU A 2 -19.24 -13.18 3.95
C GLU A 2 -17.94 -13.96 3.87
N ILE A 3 -17.37 -14.31 5.03
CA ILE A 3 -16.05 -14.95 5.20
C ILE A 3 -15.93 -16.27 4.40
N LYS A 4 -17.04 -16.94 4.09
CA LYS A 4 -17.10 -18.14 3.23
C LYS A 4 -16.65 -17.87 1.78
N ASP A 5 -16.98 -16.70 1.23
CA ASP A 5 -16.73 -16.36 -0.18
C ASP A 5 -15.24 -16.14 -0.46
N ILE A 6 -14.52 -15.52 0.50
CA ILE A 6 -13.08 -15.25 0.41
C ILE A 6 -12.25 -16.54 0.37
N ARG A 7 -12.64 -17.55 1.16
CA ARG A 7 -11.94 -18.85 1.19
C ARG A 7 -12.11 -19.60 -0.13
N SER A 8 -13.29 -19.45 -0.75
CA SER A 8 -13.64 -20.09 -2.02
C SER A 8 -12.85 -19.55 -3.21
N VAL A 9 -12.72 -18.22 -3.31
CA VAL A 9 -12.00 -17.53 -4.39
C VAL A 9 -10.50 -17.82 -4.30
N LYS A 10 -9.93 -17.78 -3.09
CA LYS A 10 -8.50 -18.02 -2.87
C LYS A 10 -8.08 -19.47 -3.18
N HIS A 11 -8.96 -20.45 -2.95
CA HIS A 11 -8.71 -21.84 -3.33
C HIS A 11 -8.65 -22.03 -4.86
N CYS A 12 -9.54 -21.38 -5.61
CA CYS A 12 -9.50 -21.40 -7.08
C CYS A 12 -8.27 -20.69 -7.65
N ILE A 13 -7.74 -19.67 -6.97
CA ILE A 13 -6.49 -19.00 -7.40
C ILE A 13 -5.30 -19.96 -7.33
N LEU A 14 -5.27 -20.84 -6.34
CA LEU A 14 -4.20 -21.81 -6.11
C LEU A 14 -4.30 -23.07 -7.00
N CYS A 15 -5.48 -23.32 -7.58
CA CYS A 15 -5.70 -24.47 -8.45
C CYS A 15 -5.19 -24.20 -9.88
N GLN A 16 -4.54 -25.19 -10.48
CA GLN A 16 -4.08 -25.12 -11.88
C GLN A 16 -5.27 -25.03 -12.86
N LYS A 17 -6.38 -25.72 -12.54
CA LYS A 17 -7.58 -25.82 -13.40
C LYS A 17 -8.50 -24.59 -13.28
N ARG A 18 -7.97 -23.40 -13.00
CA ARG A 18 -8.78 -22.17 -12.88
C ARG A 18 -9.11 -21.58 -14.26
N LYS A 19 -10.31 -21.02 -14.40
CA LYS A 19 -10.73 -20.29 -15.60
C LYS A 19 -11.14 -18.89 -15.20
N TYR A 20 -10.57 -17.87 -15.85
CA TYR A 20 -10.95 -16.48 -15.63
C TYR A 20 -11.98 -16.07 -16.68
N VAL A 21 -13.08 -15.45 -16.25
CA VAL A 21 -14.13 -14.90 -17.12
C VAL A 21 -14.39 -13.46 -16.69
N ASP A 22 -14.21 -12.50 -17.59
CA ASP A 22 -14.17 -11.07 -17.29
C ASP A 22 -15.41 -10.55 -16.52
N ASP A 23 -16.61 -11.09 -16.80
CA ASP A 23 -17.86 -10.68 -16.14
C ASP A 23 -18.11 -11.35 -14.78
N VAL A 24 -17.49 -12.50 -14.49
CA VAL A 24 -17.88 -13.39 -13.38
C VAL A 24 -16.75 -13.61 -12.36
N GLY A 25 -15.50 -13.34 -12.76
CA GLY A 25 -14.29 -13.54 -11.97
C GLY A 25 -13.69 -14.94 -12.14
N THR A 26 -12.94 -15.40 -11.13
CA THR A 26 -12.28 -16.72 -11.16
C THR A 26 -13.29 -17.84 -10.92
N LEU A 27 -13.45 -18.72 -11.91
CA LEU A 27 -14.29 -19.91 -11.87
C LEU A 27 -13.42 -21.18 -11.82
N CYS A 28 -13.99 -22.27 -11.33
CA CYS A 28 -13.40 -23.58 -11.50
C CYS A 28 -13.51 -23.99 -12.98
N GLY A 29 -12.40 -24.34 -13.63
CA GLY A 29 -12.39 -24.75 -15.04
C GLY A 29 -13.00 -26.12 -15.30
N LEU A 30 -13.22 -26.93 -14.24
CA LEU A 30 -13.91 -28.22 -14.34
C LEU A 30 -15.44 -28.06 -14.33
N THR A 31 -15.97 -27.21 -13.44
CA THR A 31 -17.42 -27.08 -13.25
C THR A 31 -18.00 -25.81 -13.85
N ASN A 32 -17.17 -24.84 -14.27
CA ASN A 32 -17.56 -23.46 -14.63
C ASN A 32 -18.41 -22.75 -13.55
N GLU A 33 -18.41 -23.26 -12.31
CA GLU A 33 -19.11 -22.65 -11.18
C GLU A 33 -18.11 -21.92 -10.27
N ARG A 34 -18.62 -20.95 -9.49
CA ARG A 34 -17.87 -20.39 -8.36
C ARG A 34 -17.69 -21.48 -7.31
N SER A 35 -16.47 -21.56 -6.80
CA SER A 35 -16.07 -22.41 -5.69
C SER A 35 -17.11 -22.37 -4.55
N LYS A 36 -17.77 -23.50 -4.26
CA LYS A 36 -18.63 -23.69 -3.08
C LYS A 36 -17.88 -24.62 -2.13
N ILE A 37 -16.87 -24.12 -1.42
CA ILE A 37 -16.08 -24.98 -0.54
C ILE A 37 -16.83 -25.15 0.77
N GLU A 38 -17.57 -26.24 0.86
CA GLU A 38 -18.01 -26.84 2.13
C GLU A 38 -17.07 -27.96 2.60
N ASP A 39 -16.31 -28.58 1.69
CA ASP A 39 -15.24 -29.55 2.00
C ASP A 39 -14.15 -29.56 0.92
N SER A 40 -12.99 -30.18 1.20
CA SER A 40 -11.81 -30.19 0.32
C SER A 40 -12.14 -30.69 -1.09
N CYS A 41 -11.61 -30.00 -2.12
CA CYS A 41 -11.81 -30.40 -3.50
C CYS A 41 -10.92 -31.62 -3.81
N ALA A 42 -11.54 -32.77 -4.09
CA ALA A 42 -10.84 -34.02 -4.40
C ALA A 42 -9.95 -33.93 -5.67
N ASP A 43 -10.32 -33.05 -6.62
CA ASP A 43 -9.58 -32.83 -7.87
C ASP A 43 -8.63 -31.63 -7.83
N PHE A 44 -8.28 -31.16 -6.62
CA PHE A 44 -7.39 -30.03 -6.45
C PHE A 44 -5.97 -30.37 -6.95
N VAL A 45 -5.52 -29.64 -7.96
CA VAL A 45 -4.15 -29.72 -8.47
C VAL A 45 -3.46 -28.41 -8.17
N PHE A 46 -2.41 -28.48 -7.34
CA PHE A 46 -1.60 -27.32 -7.01
C PHE A 46 -0.91 -26.82 -8.29
N ARG A 47 -1.00 -25.52 -8.51
CA ARG A 47 -0.41 -24.87 -9.69
C ARG A 47 1.13 -24.88 -9.58
N GLU A 48 1.80 -25.35 -10.62
CA GLU A 48 3.27 -25.42 -10.68
C GLU A 48 3.95 -24.04 -10.71
N ASP A 49 3.30 -23.00 -11.26
CA ASP A 49 3.82 -21.62 -11.28
C ASP A 49 3.53 -20.81 -10.00
N ILE A 50 3.04 -21.44 -8.92
CA ILE A 50 2.77 -20.73 -7.66
C ILE A 50 4.04 -20.15 -7.05
N ASP A 51 5.16 -20.85 -7.11
CA ASP A 51 6.40 -20.36 -6.51
C ASP A 51 6.91 -19.12 -7.26
N ASN A 52 6.79 -19.08 -8.60
CA ASN A 52 7.05 -17.89 -9.42
C ASN A 52 6.10 -16.73 -9.08
N TYR A 53 4.82 -17.03 -8.87
CA TYR A 53 3.81 -16.03 -8.48
C TYR A 53 4.12 -15.44 -7.10
N ILE A 54 4.51 -16.28 -6.13
CA ILE A 54 4.95 -15.83 -4.80
C ILE A 54 6.20 -14.96 -4.89
N GLU A 55 7.16 -15.31 -5.76
CA GLU A 55 8.36 -14.53 -5.96
C GLU A 55 8.04 -13.13 -6.54
N GLN A 56 7.17 -13.07 -7.56
CA GLN A 56 6.66 -11.80 -8.09
C GLN A 56 5.95 -10.95 -7.02
N LEU A 57 5.08 -11.55 -6.21
CA LEU A 57 4.39 -10.85 -5.10
C LEU A 57 5.38 -10.28 -4.06
N LYS A 58 6.47 -11.00 -3.78
CA LYS A 58 7.53 -10.51 -2.87
C LYS A 58 8.30 -9.36 -3.50
N GLU A 59 8.60 -9.43 -4.79
CA GLU A 59 9.30 -8.37 -5.52
C GLU A 59 8.45 -7.09 -5.57
N ASP A 60 7.17 -7.19 -5.92
CA ASP A 60 6.21 -6.09 -5.90
C ASP A 60 6.14 -5.39 -4.53
N LEU A 61 6.15 -6.19 -3.46
CA LEU A 61 6.12 -5.67 -2.09
C LEU A 61 7.41 -4.92 -1.76
N LYS A 62 8.56 -5.44 -2.18
CA LYS A 62 9.87 -4.81 -1.99
C LYS A 62 9.98 -3.49 -2.74
N ASP A 63 9.46 -3.42 -3.96
CA ASP A 63 9.43 -2.18 -4.73
C ASP A 63 8.46 -1.15 -4.14
N ALA A 64 7.31 -1.58 -3.64
CA ALA A 64 6.39 -0.70 -2.93
C ALA A 64 7.01 -0.16 -1.61
N GLU A 65 7.80 -0.97 -0.89
CA GLU A 65 8.58 -0.52 0.28
C GLU A 65 9.67 0.49 -0.11
N ARG A 66 10.41 0.26 -1.19
CA ARG A 66 11.39 1.22 -1.72
C ARG A 66 10.74 2.56 -2.06
N THR A 67 9.54 2.51 -2.62
CA THR A 67 8.75 3.71 -2.93
C THR A 67 8.33 4.45 -1.66
N LEU A 68 7.96 3.75 -0.59
CA LEU A 68 7.72 4.40 0.71
C LEU A 68 8.97 5.05 1.29
N ILE A 69 10.14 4.43 1.13
CA ILE A 69 11.41 5.01 1.59
C ILE A 69 11.73 6.29 0.82
N SER A 70 11.52 6.30 -0.51
CA SER A 70 11.76 7.50 -1.32
C SER A 70 10.79 8.63 -0.95
N LEU A 71 9.50 8.33 -0.79
CA LEU A 71 8.50 9.29 -0.32
C LEU A 71 8.81 9.82 1.08
N ARG A 72 9.25 8.96 2.01
CA ARG A 72 9.67 9.38 3.35
C ARG A 72 10.85 10.35 3.30
N LYS A 73 11.84 10.10 2.45
CA LYS A 73 12.97 11.03 2.24
C LYS A 73 12.49 12.36 1.68
N GLN A 74 11.55 12.37 0.74
CA GLN A 74 10.97 13.60 0.20
C GLN A 74 10.20 14.38 1.28
N MET A 75 9.37 13.70 2.08
CA MET A 75 8.66 14.32 3.20
C MET A 75 9.62 15.00 4.18
N ILE A 76 10.72 14.32 4.55
CA ILE A 76 11.74 14.89 5.43
C ILE A 76 12.37 16.14 4.80
N LYS A 77 12.72 16.11 3.51
CA LYS A 77 13.28 17.27 2.81
C LYS A 77 12.33 18.47 2.84
N TRP A 78 11.06 18.28 2.50
CA TRP A 78 10.05 19.34 2.52
C TRP A 78 9.82 19.90 3.93
N PHE A 79 9.82 19.02 4.94
CA PHE A 79 9.72 19.44 6.34
C PHE A 79 10.86 20.37 6.74
N PHE A 80 12.12 20.02 6.41
CA PHE A 80 13.27 20.88 6.71
C PHE A 80 13.24 22.19 5.94
N ILE A 81 12.82 22.18 4.67
CA ILE A 81 12.66 23.41 3.87
C ILE A 81 11.63 24.34 4.52
N GLY A 82 10.47 23.82 4.93
CA GLY A 82 9.45 24.59 5.64
C GLY A 82 9.95 25.15 6.97
N LEU A 83 10.75 24.38 7.71
CA LEU A 83 11.34 24.81 8.99
C LEU A 83 12.34 25.95 8.79
N ILE A 84 13.20 25.85 7.78
CA ILE A 84 14.15 26.92 7.41
C ILE A 84 13.41 28.20 7.02
N LEU A 85 12.36 28.10 6.18
CA LEU A 85 11.55 29.25 5.79
C LEU A 85 10.86 29.91 6.99
N MET A 86 10.32 29.12 7.93
CA MET A 86 9.76 29.65 9.17
C MET A 86 10.82 30.34 10.03
N ALA A 87 12.01 29.76 10.17
CA ALA A 87 13.10 30.37 10.95
C ALA A 87 13.52 31.73 10.36
N ILE A 88 13.65 31.83 9.03
CA ILE A 88 13.94 33.08 8.33
C ILE A 88 12.82 34.10 8.57
N GLY A 89 11.56 33.67 8.45
CA GLY A 89 10.38 34.51 8.70
C GLY A 89 10.36 35.06 10.13
N LEU A 90 10.67 34.23 11.13
CA LEU A 90 10.71 34.61 12.54
C LEU A 90 11.84 35.59 12.86
N VAL A 91 13.06 35.37 12.33
CA VAL A 91 14.19 36.29 12.50
C VAL A 91 13.89 37.64 11.84
N SER A 92 13.28 37.61 10.66
CA SER A 92 12.89 38.84 9.95
C SER A 92 11.76 39.57 10.69
N TRP A 93 10.84 38.83 11.31
CA TRP A 93 9.77 39.39 12.15
C TRP A 93 10.33 40.16 13.35
N THR A 94 11.28 39.57 14.10
CA THR A 94 11.88 40.22 15.28
C THR A 94 12.68 41.48 14.93
N MET A 95 13.40 41.47 13.80
CA MET A 95 14.07 42.67 13.29
C MET A 95 13.09 43.78 12.90
N SER A 96 12.03 43.42 12.17
CA SER A 96 11.03 44.38 11.69
C SER A 96 10.29 45.06 12.84
N TRP A 97 9.96 44.29 13.88
CA TRP A 97 9.31 44.79 15.09
C TRP A 97 10.12 45.88 15.80
N ASN A 98 11.45 45.73 15.86
CA ASN A 98 12.34 46.73 16.46
C ASN A 98 12.35 48.07 15.70
N HIS A 99 11.96 48.08 14.42
CA HIS A 99 11.85 49.29 13.60
C HIS A 99 10.43 49.85 13.52
N GLY A 100 9.47 49.27 14.26
CA GLY A 100 8.08 49.76 14.30
C GLY A 100 7.28 49.51 13.02
N ALA A 101 7.77 48.65 12.12
CA ALA A 101 7.11 48.32 10.86
C ALA A 101 6.78 46.81 10.80
N VAL A 102 5.54 46.49 10.43
CA VAL A 102 5.14 45.10 10.15
C VAL A 102 5.23 44.87 8.64
N HIS A 103 6.22 44.09 8.20
CA HIS A 103 6.37 43.74 6.79
C HIS A 103 5.48 42.54 6.43
N ILE A 104 4.58 42.71 5.46
CA ILE A 104 3.71 41.63 4.93
C ILE A 104 4.53 40.40 4.47
N LEU A 105 5.76 40.63 4.03
CA LEU A 105 6.72 39.60 3.61
C LEU A 105 6.99 38.55 4.70
N THR A 106 7.16 38.94 5.96
CA THR A 106 7.48 38.01 7.05
C THR A 106 6.30 37.09 7.37
N VAL A 107 5.09 37.65 7.40
CA VAL A 107 3.85 36.89 7.59
C VAL A 107 3.66 35.89 6.45
N SER A 108 3.88 36.31 5.20
CA SER A 108 3.74 35.43 4.04
C SER A 108 4.72 34.25 4.07
N LEU A 109 5.98 34.47 4.49
CA LEU A 109 6.99 33.42 4.61
C LEU A 109 6.64 32.37 5.66
N ILE A 110 6.11 32.81 6.81
CA ILE A 110 5.67 31.90 7.87
C ILE A 110 4.48 31.05 7.38
N ILE A 111 3.50 31.68 6.73
CA ILE A 111 2.33 30.97 6.17
C ILE A 111 2.77 29.93 5.12
N ILE A 112 3.65 30.30 4.19
CA ILE A 112 4.18 29.38 3.18
C ILE A 112 4.95 28.22 3.84
N GLY A 113 5.75 28.50 4.86
CA GLY A 113 6.47 27.48 5.62
C GLY A 113 5.52 26.47 6.28
N ILE A 114 4.42 26.94 6.89
CA ILE A 114 3.39 26.08 7.50
C ILE A 114 2.66 25.25 6.44
N LEU A 115 2.36 25.82 5.27
CA LEU A 115 1.63 25.12 4.19
C LEU A 115 2.48 24.03 3.50
N LEU A 116 3.79 24.21 3.42
CA LEU A 116 4.70 23.24 2.79
C LEU A 116 4.93 21.98 3.64
N MET A 117 4.84 22.08 4.97
CA MET A 117 5.07 20.94 5.88
C MET A 117 4.08 19.77 5.69
N PRO A 118 2.74 19.97 5.64
CA PRO A 118 1.78 18.88 5.49
C PRO A 118 1.76 18.27 4.07
N GLN A 119 2.26 18.99 3.06
CA GLN A 119 2.21 18.53 1.66
C GLN A 119 2.98 17.22 1.45
N GLY A 120 4.15 17.07 2.09
CA GLY A 120 4.91 15.82 2.05
C GLY A 120 4.24 14.66 2.81
N ALA A 121 3.41 14.96 3.81
CA ALA A 121 2.68 13.94 4.57
C ALA A 121 1.44 13.45 3.79
N TRP A 122 0.78 14.34 3.04
CA TRP A 122 -0.43 14.03 2.27
C TRP A 122 -0.21 12.90 1.25
N GLU A 123 0.94 12.88 0.57
CA GLU A 123 1.27 11.83 -0.41
C GLU A 123 1.69 10.50 0.25
N PHE A 124 2.25 10.56 1.47
CA PHE A 124 2.78 9.41 2.19
C PHE A 124 1.70 8.52 2.82
N PHE A 125 0.68 9.13 3.45
CA PHE A 125 -0.37 8.38 4.15
C PHE A 125 -1.14 7.37 3.28
N PRO A 126 -1.66 7.73 2.08
CA PRO A 126 -2.43 6.78 1.26
C PRO A 126 -1.55 5.61 0.77
N HIS A 127 -0.28 5.86 0.45
CA HIS A 127 0.65 4.80 0.04
C HIS A 127 0.93 3.80 1.16
N ARG A 128 1.11 4.29 2.40
CA ARG A 128 1.32 3.43 3.56
C ARG A 128 0.10 2.53 3.83
N MET A 129 -1.11 3.08 3.69
CA MET A 129 -2.34 2.31 3.90
C MET A 129 -2.51 1.22 2.83
N LYS A 130 -2.24 1.54 1.55
CA LYS A 130 -2.25 0.56 0.45
C LYS A 130 -1.22 -0.55 0.66
N LEU A 131 -0.01 -0.20 1.12
CA LEU A 131 1.05 -1.19 1.38
C LEU A 131 0.66 -2.16 2.50
N LYS A 132 0.10 -1.64 3.61
CA LYS A 132 -0.37 -2.49 4.70
C LYS A 132 -1.48 -3.45 4.27
N ALA A 133 -2.41 -2.97 3.45
CA ALA A 133 -3.48 -3.81 2.89
C ALA A 133 -2.90 -4.93 2.02
N LYS A 134 -1.98 -4.60 1.10
CA LYS A 134 -1.27 -5.60 0.28
C LYS A 134 -0.45 -6.59 1.11
N GLN A 135 0.25 -6.12 2.15
CA GLN A 135 1.01 -6.98 3.07
C GLN A 135 0.11 -7.99 3.76
N HIS A 136 -1.06 -7.55 4.24
CA HIS A 136 -2.03 -8.42 4.87
C HIS A 136 -2.56 -9.48 3.90
N GLU A 137 -2.89 -9.09 2.67
CA GLU A 137 -3.36 -9.99 1.63
C GLU A 137 -2.32 -11.06 1.26
N ILE A 138 -1.05 -10.65 1.07
CA ILE A 138 0.07 -11.55 0.81
C ILE A 138 0.30 -12.51 1.98
N HIS A 139 0.24 -12.02 3.21
CA HIS A 139 0.42 -12.87 4.39
C HIS A 139 -0.67 -13.94 4.49
N GLU A 140 -1.93 -13.58 4.28
CA GLU A 140 -3.03 -14.55 4.22
C GLU A 140 -2.83 -15.57 3.08
N PHE A 141 -2.38 -15.12 1.91
CA PHE A 141 -2.13 -16.00 0.78
C PHE A 141 -1.00 -17.01 1.06
N LEU A 142 0.11 -16.56 1.67
CA LEU A 142 1.22 -17.43 2.06
C LEU A 142 0.81 -18.46 3.12
N LEU A 143 -0.03 -18.06 4.09
CA LEU A 143 -0.57 -18.98 5.09
C LEU A 143 -1.44 -20.07 4.44
N LEU A 144 -2.28 -19.70 3.47
CA LEU A 144 -3.09 -20.67 2.73
C LEU A 144 -2.22 -21.63 1.92
N VAL A 145 -1.21 -21.12 1.21
CA VAL A 145 -0.25 -21.95 0.47
C VAL A 145 0.44 -22.95 1.41
N LYS A 146 0.90 -22.49 2.58
CA LYS A 146 1.54 -23.36 3.58
C LYS A 146 0.59 -24.44 4.09
N TYR A 147 -0.65 -24.07 4.41
CA TYR A 147 -1.68 -25.01 4.86
C TYR A 147 -1.97 -26.10 3.81
N TYR A 148 -2.06 -25.73 2.53
CA TYR A 148 -2.25 -26.72 1.45
C TYR A 148 -1.01 -27.58 1.21
N LYS A 149 0.21 -27.03 1.33
CA LYS A 149 1.45 -27.83 1.19
C LYS A 149 1.67 -28.81 2.37
N GLU A 150 1.11 -28.55 3.55
CA GLU A 150 1.24 -29.42 4.74
C GLU A 150 0.13 -30.47 4.88
N ASN A 151 -1.03 -30.29 4.22
CA ASN A 151 -2.20 -31.18 4.33
C ASN A 151 -2.56 -31.94 3.04
N LEU A 152 -1.74 -31.83 1.99
CA LEU A 152 -1.74 -32.71 0.82
C LEU A 152 -0.60 -33.72 0.93
#